data_AF-A0A9P5LA38-F1
#
_entry.id   AF-A0A9P5LA38-F1
#
_cell.length_a   1.000
_cell.length_b   1.000
_cell.length_c   1.000
_cell.angle_alpha   90.00
_cell.angle_beta   90.00
_cell.angle_gamma   90.00
#
_symmetry.space_group_name_H-M   'P 1'
#
loop_
_entity.id
_entity.type
_entity.pdbx_description
1 polymer ?
#
loop_
_entity_poly.entity_id
_entity_poly.type
_entity_poly.pdbx_seq_one_letter_code
_entity_poly.pdbx_strand_id
1 'polypeptide(L)'
;MTHVVVTFKAFVTEMDNTGLDGQASRRPELDRLRNQSTLFQSLRNLEYEAGSRWEQQWQLLSGIQTQHKGRTSAFGSAVTRPELYVLLISNLAAAEVKAIQFLGEVASYAADIDLGTFLRTGTINSLWKNINGSPNYTNGVNGNEGGRQRPSPVTTKAAGDSSRLGTHPLDLALEKTHIDTRDVLRTAPISSVQDFFLQLGLRGDISLINYVFEVEGPDLKRGLRHLTRLLETKNPIFRTTIVDLGEQEFAQVLLSKSTTSWSYPSELKPYLEGIMAQKFQLGTSAVQYALILGDATHEGRSFFAICMHHTHCDAFSRFLIGKEILQILKSPSDYARTENIERPWFGDFVTHLHTTALDEDPSRSWDDYLRGANMANIYPLEQAVVDGEFDGAVMDTIPVLLARGKTNSGATKNPTQVILAAWTMALAKLSGLCDITFGLCRHGRSSNSFADLRRIMGPLVNGVPFRISVQSGEEPAAALLQRVQDELTTTGEWEQKFAPGVFPSADGRQWVQSFVNLRSELHGMRDGCLSGNVGTDITKILPRPDLEMYDMKGHWAALLSITQQRDNFQVSMFYQSVLLDQHRAVSLFRGFRGFIDALSTTDGRSVGDFLA
;
A
#
# COMPACT_ATOMS: atom_id res chain seq x y z
N MET A 1 4.80 33.48 -10.90
CA MET A 1 3.75 32.84 -11.72
C MET A 1 3.65 33.40 -13.13
N THR A 2 3.67 34.72 -13.36
CA THR A 2 3.61 35.31 -14.72
C THR A 2 4.79 34.93 -15.62
N HIS A 3 6.00 34.75 -15.06
CA HIS A 3 7.17 34.32 -15.85
C HIS A 3 7.17 32.84 -16.27
N VAL A 4 6.46 31.94 -15.57
CA VAL A 4 6.38 30.52 -15.97
C VAL A 4 5.39 30.35 -17.14
N VAL A 5 4.35 31.18 -17.18
CA VAL A 5 3.36 31.19 -18.28
C VAL A 5 3.93 31.84 -19.55
N VAL A 6 4.78 32.86 -19.43
CA VAL A 6 5.41 33.51 -20.61
C VAL A 6 6.48 32.62 -21.27
N THR A 7 7.31 31.90 -20.48
CA THR A 7 8.34 31.01 -21.04
C THR A 7 7.74 29.77 -21.72
N PHE A 8 6.61 29.26 -21.24
CA PHE A 8 5.92 28.11 -21.85
C PHE A 8 5.13 28.50 -23.11
N LYS A 9 4.57 29.72 -23.17
CA LYS A 9 3.92 30.23 -24.40
C LYS A 9 4.94 30.43 -25.53
N ALA A 10 6.17 30.85 -25.22
CA ALA A 10 7.25 30.96 -26.20
C ALA A 10 7.66 29.58 -26.74
N PHE A 11 7.77 28.55 -25.88
CA PHE A 11 8.11 27.19 -26.28
C PHE A 11 7.04 26.52 -27.15
N VAL A 12 5.75 26.76 -26.87
CA VAL A 12 4.64 26.28 -27.70
C VAL A 12 4.56 27.03 -29.04
N THR A 13 4.82 28.35 -29.05
CA THR A 13 4.85 29.15 -30.29
C THR A 13 6.04 28.79 -31.20
N GLU A 14 7.15 28.32 -30.62
CA GLU A 14 8.32 27.83 -31.35
C GLU A 14 8.08 26.45 -31.99
N MET A 15 7.25 25.60 -31.36
CA MET A 15 6.79 24.32 -31.93
C MET A 15 5.73 24.49 -33.04
N ASP A 16 4.85 25.49 -32.94
CA ASP A 16 3.85 25.78 -33.98
C ASP A 16 4.46 26.44 -35.22
N ASN A 17 5.61 27.13 -35.08
CA ASN A 17 6.30 27.80 -36.19
C ASN A 17 7.26 26.89 -36.98
N THR A 18 7.55 25.67 -36.49
CA THR A 18 8.24 24.65 -37.29
C THR A 18 7.24 23.95 -38.21
N GLY A 19 6.82 24.64 -39.26
CA GLY A 19 5.91 24.13 -40.28
C GLY A 19 6.42 22.82 -40.89
N LEU A 20 5.64 21.76 -40.75
CA LEU A 20 5.69 20.58 -41.61
C LEU A 20 4.26 20.36 -42.13
N ASP A 21 3.99 21.00 -43.27
CA ASP A 21 2.87 20.71 -44.15
C ASP A 21 2.89 19.24 -44.59
N GLY A 22 1.70 18.63 -44.67
CA GLY A 22 1.47 17.50 -45.57
C GLY A 22 1.02 16.18 -44.94
N GLN A 23 -0.29 15.92 -45.10
CA GLN A 23 -0.97 14.63 -45.21
C GLN A 23 -1.35 13.81 -43.95
N ALA A 24 -2.58 13.30 -44.04
CA ALA A 24 -3.34 12.50 -43.10
C ALA A 24 -2.66 11.18 -42.67
N SER A 25 -1.88 11.23 -41.59
CA SER A 25 -1.38 10.02 -40.90
C SER A 25 -0.91 10.34 -39.47
N ARG A 26 -1.77 10.89 -38.59
CA ARG A 26 -1.38 11.23 -37.21
C ARG A 26 -2.45 10.96 -36.14
N ARG A 27 -3.07 9.78 -36.12
CA ARG A 27 -3.77 9.31 -34.90
C ARG A 27 -2.80 8.96 -33.74
N PRO A 28 -1.64 8.31 -33.97
CA PRO A 28 -0.74 7.91 -32.87
C PRO A 28 -0.06 9.08 -32.13
N GLU A 29 0.25 10.18 -32.82
CA GLU A 29 0.89 11.36 -32.19
C GLU A 29 -0.09 12.20 -31.37
N LEU A 30 -1.36 12.24 -31.77
CA LEU A 30 -2.41 12.90 -30.97
C LEU A 30 -2.70 12.12 -29.69
N ASP A 31 -2.75 10.79 -29.74
CA ASP A 31 -2.89 9.95 -28.54
C ASP A 31 -1.66 10.07 -27.62
N ARG A 32 -0.46 10.23 -28.18
CA ARG A 32 0.77 10.47 -27.42
C ARG A 32 0.74 11.81 -26.67
N LEU A 33 0.29 12.89 -27.32
CA LEU A 33 0.12 14.21 -26.71
C LEU A 33 -1.02 14.23 -25.67
N ARG A 34 -2.09 13.47 -25.90
CA ARG A 34 -3.24 13.36 -24.98
C ARG A 34 -2.89 12.56 -23.72
N ASN A 35 -2.10 11.48 -23.86
CA ASN A 35 -1.58 10.72 -22.72
C ASN A 35 -0.56 11.55 -21.90
N GLN A 36 0.27 12.37 -22.57
CA GLN A 36 1.17 13.31 -21.89
C GLN A 36 0.40 14.41 -21.13
N SER A 37 -0.67 14.95 -21.71
CA SER A 37 -1.57 15.90 -21.04
C SER A 37 -2.24 15.29 -19.81
N THR A 38 -2.66 14.02 -19.89
CA THR A 38 -3.36 13.32 -18.80
C THR A 38 -2.40 13.00 -17.65
N LEU A 39 -1.19 12.51 -17.96
CA LEU A 39 -0.11 12.32 -17.00
C LEU A 39 0.25 13.64 -16.30
N PHE A 40 0.32 14.73 -17.06
CA PHE A 40 0.62 16.06 -16.52
C PHE A 40 -0.51 16.59 -15.63
N GLN A 41 -1.78 16.32 -15.97
CA GLN A 41 -2.93 16.68 -15.13
C GLN A 41 -2.92 15.92 -13.80
N SER A 42 -2.56 14.63 -13.81
CA SER A 42 -2.38 13.82 -12.59
C SER A 42 -1.25 14.36 -11.72
N LEU A 43 -0.11 14.73 -12.33
CA LEU A 43 1.00 15.40 -11.63
C LEU A 43 0.60 16.76 -11.05
N ARG A 44 -0.25 17.52 -11.75
CA ARG A 44 -0.76 18.83 -11.28
C ARG A 44 -1.75 18.71 -10.12
N ASN A 45 -2.54 17.63 -10.09
CA ASN A 45 -3.45 17.35 -8.98
C ASN A 45 -2.66 16.97 -7.71
N LEU A 46 -1.59 16.18 -7.87
CA LEU A 46 -0.61 15.90 -6.80
C LEU A 46 0.10 17.17 -6.31
N GLU A 47 0.31 18.15 -7.18
CA GLU A 47 0.93 19.45 -6.86
C GLU A 47 -0.03 20.40 -6.10
N TYR A 48 -1.31 20.41 -6.46
CA TYR A 48 -2.34 21.21 -5.77
C TYR A 48 -2.56 20.74 -4.33
N GLU A 49 -2.38 19.44 -4.07
CA GLU A 49 -2.43 18.84 -2.72
C GLU A 49 -1.29 19.29 -1.79
N ALA A 50 -0.21 19.88 -2.33
CA ALA A 50 0.97 20.31 -1.56
C ALA A 50 0.96 21.81 -1.17
N GLY A 51 -0.02 22.61 -1.63
CA GLY A 51 0.06 24.06 -1.63
C GLY A 51 -0.85 24.80 -0.65
N SER A 52 -0.49 24.90 0.62
CA SER A 52 -1.06 25.95 1.51
C SER A 52 -0.07 26.61 2.49
N ARG A 53 1.24 26.29 2.38
CA ARG A 53 2.31 26.94 3.19
C ARG A 53 3.19 27.93 2.42
N TRP A 54 3.08 27.98 1.08
CA TRP A 54 3.95 28.84 0.26
C TRP A 54 3.71 30.33 0.49
N GLU A 55 2.45 30.77 0.66
CA GLU A 55 2.12 32.19 0.86
C GLU A 55 2.52 32.74 2.23
N GLN A 56 2.47 31.92 3.29
CA GLN A 56 2.89 32.33 4.63
C GLN A 56 4.42 32.37 4.78
N GLN A 57 5.15 31.43 4.18
CA GLN A 57 6.63 31.44 4.19
C GLN A 57 7.23 32.51 3.28
N TRP A 58 6.57 32.88 2.18
CA TRP A 58 7.03 33.95 1.30
C TRP A 58 6.95 35.34 1.98
N GLN A 59 5.92 35.60 2.80
CA GLN A 59 5.85 36.85 3.56
C GLN A 59 6.96 36.95 4.63
N LEU A 60 7.30 35.83 5.30
CA LEU A 60 8.39 35.79 6.28
C LEU A 60 9.77 36.02 5.64
N LEU A 61 10.02 35.47 4.45
CA LEU A 61 11.29 35.61 3.72
C LEU A 61 11.43 36.96 3.02
N SER A 62 10.32 37.56 2.57
CA SER A 62 10.33 38.89 1.95
C SER A 62 10.60 40.03 2.93
N GLY A 63 10.31 39.84 4.22
CA GLY A 63 10.63 40.81 5.28
C GLY A 63 12.11 40.89 5.66
N ILE A 64 12.92 39.88 5.28
CA ILE A 64 14.36 39.80 5.62
C ILE A 64 15.24 40.44 4.53
N GLN A 65 14.71 40.65 3.31
CA GLN A 65 15.48 41.16 2.16
C GLN A 65 15.68 42.68 2.08
N THR A 66 15.13 43.48 3.00
CA THR A 66 15.28 44.95 2.96
C THR A 66 16.51 45.51 3.68
N GLN A 67 17.37 44.69 4.31
CA GLN A 67 18.48 45.24 5.11
C GLN A 67 19.92 45.06 4.60
N HIS A 68 20.19 44.32 3.52
CA HIS A 68 21.57 44.24 3.01
C HIS A 68 21.67 44.27 1.48
N LYS A 69 21.66 45.50 0.93
CA LYS A 69 22.24 45.78 -0.39
C LYS A 69 23.70 46.19 -0.20
N GLY A 70 24.62 45.41 -0.76
CA GLY A 70 25.95 45.90 -1.12
C GLY A 70 27.12 44.98 -0.79
N ARG A 71 27.35 43.95 -1.62
CA ARG A 71 28.64 43.67 -2.30
C ARG A 71 28.59 42.33 -3.02
N THR A 72 28.95 42.38 -4.29
CA THR A 72 29.08 41.27 -5.24
C THR A 72 30.41 40.54 -5.09
N SER A 73 30.39 39.21 -5.03
CA SER A 73 31.09 38.29 -5.95
C SER A 73 31.40 36.93 -5.30
N ALA A 74 31.37 35.89 -6.14
CA ALA A 74 31.80 34.51 -5.91
C ALA A 74 30.91 33.62 -5.00
N PHE A 75 29.87 33.03 -5.59
CA PHE A 75 29.60 31.58 -5.52
C PHE A 75 28.52 31.26 -6.57
N GLY A 76 28.97 30.80 -7.73
CA GLY A 76 28.11 30.23 -8.76
C GLY A 76 27.94 28.73 -8.51
N SER A 77 26.73 28.29 -8.21
CA SER A 77 26.12 27.11 -8.82
C SER A 77 24.61 27.18 -8.59
N ALA A 78 23.86 27.29 -9.68
CA ALA A 78 22.42 27.31 -9.67
C ALA A 78 21.92 25.88 -9.44
N VAL A 79 21.46 25.60 -8.22
CA VAL A 79 20.63 24.42 -7.90
C VAL A 79 19.45 24.42 -8.87
N THR A 80 19.35 23.39 -9.70
CA THR A 80 18.31 23.34 -10.74
C THR A 80 17.00 22.91 -10.12
N ARG A 81 15.92 23.65 -10.42
CA ARG A 81 14.59 23.52 -9.81
C ARG A 81 13.89 22.13 -9.86
N PRO A 82 14.29 21.13 -10.68
CA PRO A 82 13.78 19.76 -10.55
C PRO A 82 14.24 19.02 -9.27
N GLU A 83 15.33 19.47 -8.63
CA GLU A 83 15.88 18.85 -7.42
C GLU A 83 15.00 19.08 -6.17
N LEU A 84 14.19 20.15 -6.18
CA LEU A 84 13.28 20.52 -5.08
C LEU A 84 12.04 19.63 -4.97
N TYR A 85 11.53 19.10 -6.09
CA TYR A 85 10.37 18.20 -6.11
C TYR A 85 10.66 16.84 -5.49
N VAL A 86 11.91 16.43 -5.60
CA VAL A 86 12.42 15.12 -5.22
C VAL A 86 12.72 15.05 -3.72
N LEU A 87 13.21 16.14 -3.13
CA LEU A 87 13.27 16.35 -1.68
C LEU A 87 11.89 16.25 -1.01
N LEU A 88 10.79 16.31 -1.74
CA LEU A 88 9.44 16.13 -1.21
C LEU A 88 8.98 14.66 -1.19
N ILE A 89 9.46 13.83 -2.14
CA ILE A 89 8.98 12.45 -2.35
C ILE A 89 9.91 11.42 -1.70
N SER A 90 11.23 11.66 -1.66
CA SER A 90 12.21 10.73 -1.06
C SER A 90 12.27 10.75 0.48
N ASN A 91 11.50 11.62 1.15
CA ASN A 91 11.78 12.07 2.52
C ASN A 91 10.68 11.78 3.55
N LEU A 92 9.92 10.71 3.40
CA LEU A 92 8.83 10.36 4.31
C LEU A 92 8.82 8.85 4.59
N ALA A 93 8.29 8.40 5.73
CA ALA A 93 7.87 7.00 5.88
C ALA A 93 6.79 6.64 4.83
N ALA A 94 6.05 7.65 4.38
CA ALA A 94 5.23 7.64 3.17
C ALA A 94 6.01 7.53 1.85
N ALA A 95 7.35 7.51 1.82
CA ALA A 95 8.10 7.46 0.56
C ALA A 95 7.91 6.12 -0.15
N GLU A 96 7.93 4.99 0.56
CA GLU A 96 7.68 3.68 -0.05
C GLU A 96 6.23 3.56 -0.50
N VAL A 97 5.27 3.97 0.34
CA VAL A 97 3.85 3.93 0.00
C VAL A 97 3.50 4.87 -1.15
N LYS A 98 3.95 6.14 -1.10
CA LYS A 98 3.75 7.10 -2.19
C LYS A 98 4.54 6.72 -3.43
N ALA A 99 5.71 6.09 -3.30
CA ALA A 99 6.43 5.52 -4.43
C ALA A 99 5.64 4.37 -5.04
N ILE A 100 5.07 3.45 -4.24
CA ILE A 100 4.22 2.36 -4.73
C ILE A 100 2.96 2.93 -5.40
N GLN A 101 2.35 3.97 -4.83
CA GLN A 101 1.21 4.67 -5.45
C GLN A 101 1.60 5.32 -6.78
N PHE A 102 2.70 6.07 -6.79
CA PHE A 102 3.24 6.74 -7.97
C PHE A 102 3.63 5.74 -9.05
N LEU A 103 4.36 4.68 -8.70
CA LEU A 103 4.73 3.60 -9.61
C LEU A 103 3.50 2.83 -10.08
N GLY A 104 2.47 2.66 -9.25
CA GLY A 104 1.18 2.09 -9.68
C GLY A 104 0.47 2.97 -10.71
N GLU A 105 0.53 4.30 -10.55
CA GLU A 105 0.04 5.24 -11.55
C GLU A 105 0.88 5.18 -12.83
N VAL A 106 2.20 5.23 -12.73
CA VAL A 106 3.11 5.21 -13.88
C VAL A 106 3.08 3.86 -14.59
N ALA A 107 2.89 2.73 -13.90
CA ALA A 107 2.70 1.41 -14.49
C ALA A 107 1.46 1.32 -15.38
N SER A 108 0.50 2.24 -15.21
CA SER A 108 -0.62 2.38 -16.14
C SER A 108 -0.22 3.03 -17.48
N TYR A 109 1.00 3.55 -17.59
CA TYR A 109 1.54 4.29 -18.74
C TYR A 109 2.92 3.78 -19.25
N ALA A 110 3.73 3.10 -18.41
CA ALA A 110 5.06 2.57 -18.75
C ALA A 110 5.44 1.35 -17.88
N ALA A 111 5.95 0.28 -18.49
CA ALA A 111 6.10 -1.03 -17.85
C ALA A 111 7.40 -1.25 -17.04
N ASP A 112 8.46 -0.44 -17.25
CA ASP A 112 9.82 -0.80 -16.81
C ASP A 112 10.39 0.15 -15.74
N ILE A 113 9.75 0.24 -14.56
CA ILE A 113 10.30 1.00 -13.42
C ILE A 113 10.26 0.18 -12.15
N ASP A 114 11.44 -0.11 -11.59
CA ASP A 114 11.58 -0.86 -10.34
C ASP A 114 11.69 0.05 -9.10
N LEU A 115 11.04 -0.35 -8.00
CA LEU A 115 10.99 0.43 -6.75
C LEU A 115 12.39 0.62 -6.13
N GLY A 116 13.26 -0.39 -6.21
CA GLY A 116 14.63 -0.30 -5.71
C GLY A 116 15.42 0.79 -6.42
N THR A 117 15.33 0.86 -7.75
CA THR A 117 15.97 1.89 -8.58
C THR A 117 15.33 3.25 -8.34
N PHE A 118 14.01 3.34 -8.15
CA PHE A 118 13.36 4.59 -7.78
C PHE A 118 13.89 5.12 -6.43
N LEU A 119 13.98 4.25 -5.41
CA LEU A 119 14.48 4.61 -4.08
C LEU A 119 16.00 4.91 -4.08
N ARG A 120 16.80 4.25 -4.94
CA ARG A 120 18.25 4.47 -5.08
C ARG A 120 18.64 5.69 -5.91
N THR A 121 17.92 5.96 -7.00
CA THR A 121 18.29 7.01 -7.98
C THR A 121 17.84 8.40 -7.56
N GLY A 122 16.90 8.47 -6.62
CA GLY A 122 16.65 9.64 -5.80
C GLY A 122 16.34 10.92 -6.56
N THR A 123 15.93 10.91 -7.85
CA THR A 123 15.34 12.07 -8.56
C THR A 123 14.42 11.66 -9.73
N ILE A 124 13.37 12.45 -10.01
CA ILE A 124 12.52 12.33 -11.22
C ILE A 124 13.35 12.49 -12.49
N ASN A 125 14.43 13.27 -12.44
CA ASN A 125 15.29 13.51 -13.60
C ASN A 125 16.15 12.28 -13.93
N SER A 126 16.63 11.56 -12.90
CA SER A 126 17.31 10.26 -13.02
C SER A 126 16.34 9.20 -13.56
N LEU A 127 15.12 9.18 -13.04
CA LEU A 127 14.05 8.31 -13.51
C LEU A 127 13.70 8.57 -14.98
N TRP A 128 13.51 9.83 -15.36
CA TRP A 128 13.21 10.27 -16.73
C TRP A 128 14.36 9.96 -17.69
N LYS A 129 15.61 10.09 -17.24
CA LYS A 129 16.79 9.67 -18.01
C LYS A 129 16.89 8.15 -18.16
N ASN A 130 16.48 7.36 -17.17
CA ASN A 130 16.42 5.90 -17.29
C ASN A 130 15.29 5.44 -18.22
N ILE A 131 14.10 6.04 -18.11
CA ILE A 131 12.97 5.78 -19.01
C ILE A 131 13.34 6.10 -20.46
N ASN A 132 14.04 7.21 -20.69
CA ASN A 132 14.46 7.63 -22.04
C ASN A 132 15.82 7.06 -22.48
N GLY A 133 16.59 6.46 -21.57
CA GLY A 133 17.94 5.94 -21.79
C GLY A 133 17.99 4.42 -21.94
N SER A 134 16.87 3.72 -21.74
CA SER A 134 16.77 2.28 -22.00
C SER A 134 16.88 2.01 -23.52
N PRO A 135 17.80 1.14 -23.99
CA PRO A 135 18.09 0.98 -25.43
C PRO A 135 16.95 0.43 -26.29
N ASN A 136 15.82 0.04 -25.68
CA ASN A 136 14.72 -0.60 -26.39
C ASN A 136 13.67 0.35 -26.98
N TYR A 137 13.88 1.68 -26.91
CA TYR A 137 12.91 2.65 -27.44
C TYR A 137 13.39 3.51 -28.63
N THR A 138 14.58 3.27 -29.16
CA THR A 138 15.10 3.99 -30.34
C THR A 138 15.83 3.06 -31.29
N ASN A 139 15.10 2.41 -32.19
CA ASN A 139 15.42 2.28 -33.63
C ASN A 139 14.59 1.17 -34.28
N GLY A 140 13.76 1.56 -35.26
CA GLY A 140 12.98 0.65 -36.09
C GLY A 140 12.56 1.28 -37.43
N VAL A 141 13.39 2.17 -37.98
CA VAL A 141 13.31 2.58 -39.40
C VAL A 141 14.73 2.45 -39.95
N ASN A 142 15.05 1.25 -40.43
CA ASN A 142 15.89 1.02 -41.61
C ASN A 142 15.94 -0.50 -41.85
N GLY A 143 15.52 -0.90 -43.05
CA GLY A 143 15.46 -2.28 -43.47
C GLY A 143 16.85 -2.90 -43.60
N ASN A 144 17.03 -4.06 -42.99
CA ASN A 144 17.79 -5.13 -43.59
C ASN A 144 17.24 -6.47 -43.10
N GLU A 145 16.92 -7.34 -44.03
CA GLU A 145 16.29 -8.64 -43.81
C GLU A 145 17.23 -9.59 -43.07
N GLY A 146 16.81 -10.05 -41.89
CA GLY A 146 17.45 -11.10 -41.10
C GLY A 146 16.47 -11.60 -40.05
N GLY A 147 15.94 -12.81 -40.25
CA GLY A 147 14.69 -13.29 -39.67
C GLY A 147 14.60 -13.21 -38.14
N ARG A 148 13.66 -12.40 -37.65
CA ARG A 148 13.02 -12.55 -36.34
C ARG A 148 11.60 -13.05 -36.55
N GLN A 149 11.33 -14.29 -36.14
CA GLN A 149 9.99 -14.86 -36.13
C GLN A 149 9.09 -14.04 -35.19
N ARG A 150 7.92 -13.62 -35.69
CA ARG A 150 6.82 -13.11 -34.86
C ARG A 150 6.45 -14.17 -33.81
N PRO A 151 6.18 -13.79 -32.54
CA PRO A 151 5.46 -14.68 -31.66
C PRO A 151 4.07 -14.89 -32.26
N SER A 152 3.80 -16.12 -32.69
CA SER A 152 2.45 -16.54 -33.06
C SER A 152 1.57 -16.54 -31.80
N PRO A 153 0.25 -16.33 -31.93
CA PRO A 153 -0.66 -16.44 -30.80
C PRO A 153 -0.48 -17.83 -30.20
N VAL A 154 -0.21 -17.89 -28.90
CA VAL A 154 -0.13 -19.16 -28.17
C VAL A 154 -1.55 -19.73 -28.14
N THR A 155 -1.90 -20.48 -29.17
CA THR A 155 -2.90 -21.54 -29.07
C THR A 155 -2.35 -22.54 -28.06
N THR A 156 -2.97 -22.56 -26.88
CA THR A 156 -2.80 -23.62 -25.88
C THR A 156 -3.24 -24.95 -26.50
N LYS A 157 -2.27 -25.67 -27.08
CA LYS A 157 -2.44 -27.08 -27.40
C LYS A 157 -2.44 -27.84 -26.08
N ALA A 158 -3.61 -28.34 -25.70
CA ALA A 158 -3.74 -29.41 -24.73
C ALA A 158 -2.96 -30.64 -25.23
N ALA A 159 -1.93 -31.02 -24.49
CA ALA A 159 -1.29 -32.34 -24.44
C ALA A 159 -0.27 -32.25 -23.29
N GLY A 160 -0.27 -33.08 -22.27
CA GLY A 160 -0.98 -34.31 -22.04
C GLY A 160 -0.12 -35.11 -21.06
N ASP A 161 -0.45 -35.02 -19.78
CA ASP A 161 -0.31 -36.16 -18.88
C ASP A 161 -1.57 -36.25 -18.01
N SER A 162 -2.69 -36.40 -18.71
CA SER A 162 -3.94 -36.86 -18.15
C SER A 162 -3.88 -38.39 -18.13
N SER A 163 -3.28 -38.96 -17.09
CA SER A 163 -3.64 -40.33 -16.71
C SER A 163 -3.51 -40.53 -15.20
N ARG A 164 -4.68 -40.40 -14.55
CA ARG A 164 -5.05 -40.88 -13.19
C ARG A 164 -4.84 -39.92 -12.00
N LEU A 165 -5.56 -38.80 -12.00
CA LEU A 165 -6.22 -38.27 -10.79
C LEU A 165 -7.58 -37.68 -11.23
N GLY A 166 -8.66 -38.07 -10.56
CA GLY A 166 -10.03 -37.81 -11.02
C GLY A 166 -10.43 -36.33 -11.01
N THR A 167 -11.26 -35.95 -11.98
CA THR A 167 -12.05 -34.71 -12.06
C THR A 167 -13.08 -34.60 -10.91
N HIS A 168 -12.65 -34.59 -9.65
CA HIS A 168 -13.56 -34.80 -8.50
C HIS A 168 -13.51 -33.73 -7.39
N PRO A 169 -12.38 -33.08 -7.04
CA PRO A 169 -12.36 -32.14 -5.91
C PRO A 169 -13.04 -30.78 -6.18
N LEU A 170 -12.69 -30.12 -7.30
CA LEU A 170 -13.24 -28.80 -7.62
C LEU A 170 -14.73 -28.86 -7.96
N ASP A 171 -15.17 -29.84 -8.76
CA ASP A 171 -16.58 -29.97 -9.14
C ASP A 171 -17.47 -30.22 -7.91
N LEU A 172 -17.01 -31.07 -6.97
CA LEU A 172 -17.68 -31.24 -5.68
C LEU A 172 -17.70 -29.96 -4.85
N ALA A 173 -16.60 -29.20 -4.84
CA ALA A 173 -16.51 -27.94 -4.11
C ALA A 173 -17.50 -26.90 -4.65
N LEU A 174 -17.61 -26.80 -5.98
CA LEU A 174 -18.58 -25.93 -6.67
C LEU A 174 -20.02 -26.38 -6.39
N GLU A 175 -20.30 -27.69 -6.40
CA GLU A 175 -21.62 -28.23 -6.08
C GLU A 175 -22.02 -27.92 -4.62
N LYS A 176 -21.13 -28.16 -3.65
CA LYS A 176 -21.35 -27.86 -2.22
C LYS A 176 -21.62 -26.38 -1.96
N THR A 177 -21.05 -25.50 -2.78
CA THR A 177 -21.18 -24.05 -2.67
C THR A 177 -22.27 -23.48 -3.58
N HIS A 178 -22.99 -24.33 -4.31
CA HIS A 178 -24.03 -23.95 -5.27
C HIS A 178 -23.54 -22.98 -6.36
N ILE A 179 -22.28 -23.10 -6.78
CA ILE A 179 -21.70 -22.31 -7.87
C ILE A 179 -21.89 -23.10 -9.18
N ASP A 180 -22.54 -22.49 -10.17
CA ASP A 180 -22.65 -23.09 -11.51
C ASP A 180 -21.28 -23.03 -12.20
N THR A 181 -20.77 -24.20 -12.62
CA THR A 181 -19.53 -24.33 -13.42
C THR A 181 -19.47 -23.40 -14.63
N ARG A 182 -20.62 -23.04 -15.23
CA ARG A 182 -20.71 -22.10 -16.37
C ARG A 182 -20.38 -20.65 -15.99
N ASP A 183 -20.54 -20.31 -14.72
CA ASP A 183 -20.18 -19.00 -14.19
C ASP A 183 -18.70 -18.92 -13.78
N VAL A 184 -17.97 -20.04 -13.74
CA VAL A 184 -16.54 -20.05 -13.40
C VAL A 184 -15.72 -19.62 -14.62
N LEU A 185 -14.99 -18.50 -14.47
CA LEU A 185 -14.06 -18.04 -15.51
C LEU A 185 -12.69 -18.71 -15.34
N ARG A 186 -12.16 -18.69 -14.12
CA ARG A 186 -10.78 -19.10 -13.81
C ARG A 186 -10.68 -19.54 -12.35
N THR A 187 -9.70 -20.39 -12.06
CA THR A 187 -9.37 -20.84 -10.70
C THR A 187 -7.89 -20.68 -10.42
N ALA A 188 -7.54 -20.48 -9.15
CA ALA A 188 -6.17 -20.36 -8.68
C ALA A 188 -6.07 -20.91 -7.25
N PRO A 189 -4.89 -21.35 -6.78
CA PRO A 189 -4.70 -21.61 -5.35
C PRO A 189 -4.90 -20.32 -4.54
N ILE A 190 -5.16 -20.45 -3.23
CA ILE A 190 -5.12 -19.31 -2.32
C ILE A 190 -3.67 -18.97 -1.96
N SER A 191 -3.39 -17.69 -1.66
CA SER A 191 -2.08 -17.33 -1.09
C SER A 191 -2.01 -17.72 0.39
N SER A 192 -0.81 -17.77 0.95
CA SER A 192 -0.62 -18.01 2.39
C SER A 192 -1.27 -16.94 3.27
N VAL A 193 -1.27 -15.68 2.81
CA VAL A 193 -1.96 -14.60 3.53
C VAL A 193 -3.48 -14.69 3.41
N GLN A 194 -4.00 -15.21 2.30
CA GLN A 194 -5.40 -15.59 2.21
C GLN A 194 -5.74 -16.73 3.16
N ASP A 195 -4.90 -17.77 3.25
CA ASP A 195 -5.11 -18.86 4.19
C ASP A 195 -5.16 -18.34 5.62
N PHE A 196 -4.17 -17.52 6.02
CA PHE A 196 -4.16 -16.89 7.35
C PHE A 196 -5.48 -16.17 7.68
N PHE A 197 -5.95 -15.27 6.82
CA PHE A 197 -7.21 -14.56 7.05
C PHE A 197 -8.45 -15.44 6.91
N LEU A 198 -8.39 -16.49 6.08
CA LEU A 198 -9.48 -17.45 5.91
C LEU A 198 -9.68 -18.26 7.19
N GLN A 199 -8.60 -18.77 7.78
CA GLN A 199 -8.65 -19.54 9.03
C GLN A 199 -9.24 -18.69 10.17
N LEU A 200 -8.79 -17.44 10.32
CA LEU A 200 -9.37 -16.50 11.29
C LEU A 200 -10.85 -16.25 11.01
N GLY A 201 -11.21 -16.05 9.74
CA GLY A 201 -12.59 -15.79 9.32
C GLY A 201 -13.53 -16.98 9.58
N LEU A 202 -13.06 -18.21 9.34
CA LEU A 202 -13.82 -19.44 9.60
C LEU A 202 -14.05 -19.66 11.10
N ARG A 203 -13.08 -19.29 11.94
CA ARG A 203 -13.21 -19.35 13.42
C ARG A 203 -14.10 -18.24 13.97
N GLY A 204 -14.13 -17.09 13.29
CA GLY A 204 -14.80 -15.87 13.75
C GLY A 204 -13.90 -14.97 14.60
N ASP A 205 -12.58 -15.08 14.41
CA ASP A 205 -11.58 -14.30 15.14
C ASP A 205 -11.16 -13.02 14.39
N ILE A 206 -11.70 -12.80 13.19
CA ILE A 206 -11.52 -11.56 12.42
C ILE A 206 -12.84 -11.12 11.80
N SER A 207 -13.14 -9.83 11.93
CA SER A 207 -14.33 -9.21 11.34
C SER A 207 -14.12 -8.83 9.87
N LEU A 208 -15.21 -8.52 9.17
CA LEU A 208 -15.12 -7.84 7.88
C LEU A 208 -14.52 -6.45 8.05
N ILE A 209 -13.78 -6.01 7.03
CA ILE A 209 -13.35 -4.62 6.87
C ILE A 209 -14.53 -3.82 6.32
N ASN A 210 -14.90 -2.72 6.97
CA ASN A 210 -15.95 -1.83 6.51
C ASN A 210 -15.37 -0.49 6.04
N TYR A 211 -15.82 -0.02 4.88
CA TYR A 211 -15.54 1.31 4.35
C TYR A 211 -16.85 2.10 4.36
N VAL A 212 -16.90 3.13 5.20
CA VAL A 212 -18.13 3.92 5.42
C VAL A 212 -18.01 5.25 4.67
N PHE A 213 -19.07 5.60 3.95
CA PHE A 213 -19.19 6.87 3.26
C PHE A 213 -20.47 7.58 3.69
N GLU A 214 -20.39 8.86 4.01
CA GLU A 214 -21.55 9.74 4.07
C GLU A 214 -21.99 10.09 2.65
N VAL A 215 -23.27 9.92 2.34
CA VAL A 215 -23.80 10.07 0.98
C VAL A 215 -25.02 10.99 0.93
N GLU A 216 -25.11 11.79 -0.13
CA GLU A 216 -26.29 12.60 -0.45
C GLU A 216 -26.60 12.46 -1.94
N GLY A 217 -27.88 12.56 -2.30
CA GLY A 217 -28.33 12.50 -3.68
C GLY A 217 -29.83 12.28 -3.80
N PRO A 218 -30.42 12.61 -4.97
CA PRO A 218 -31.86 12.45 -5.20
C PRO A 218 -32.29 10.98 -5.37
N ASP A 219 -31.40 10.07 -5.81
CA ASP A 219 -31.69 8.64 -5.95
C ASP A 219 -30.45 7.79 -5.59
N LEU A 220 -30.09 7.82 -4.31
CA LEU A 220 -28.93 7.09 -3.78
C LEU A 220 -28.97 5.59 -4.10
N LYS A 221 -30.15 4.96 -4.03
CA LYS A 221 -30.28 3.51 -4.25
C LYS A 221 -29.91 3.13 -5.68
N ARG A 222 -30.42 3.85 -6.68
CA ARG A 222 -30.09 3.62 -8.09
C ARG A 222 -28.63 3.98 -8.38
N GLY A 223 -28.19 5.16 -7.92
CA GLY A 223 -26.84 5.65 -8.18
C GLY A 223 -25.77 4.73 -7.61
N LEU A 224 -25.91 4.29 -6.35
CA LEU A 224 -24.93 3.41 -5.71
C LEU A 224 -24.95 1.99 -6.30
N ARG A 225 -26.11 1.48 -6.74
CA ARG A 225 -26.17 0.21 -7.49
C ARG A 225 -25.47 0.30 -8.84
N HIS A 226 -25.59 1.43 -9.54
CA HIS A 226 -24.86 1.64 -10.79
C HIS A 226 -23.35 1.72 -10.55
N LEU A 227 -22.93 2.48 -9.54
CA LEU A 227 -21.53 2.64 -9.15
C LEU A 227 -20.88 1.30 -8.78
N THR A 228 -21.51 0.54 -7.89
CA THR A 228 -20.99 -0.76 -7.44
C THR A 228 -20.91 -1.76 -8.58
N ARG A 229 -21.91 -1.82 -9.48
CA ARG A 229 -21.86 -2.69 -10.67
C ARG A 229 -20.64 -2.39 -11.54
N LEU A 230 -20.32 -1.12 -11.76
CA LEU A 230 -19.12 -0.72 -12.52
C LEU A 230 -17.84 -1.13 -11.79
N LEU A 231 -17.79 -0.90 -10.47
CA LEU A 231 -16.67 -1.32 -9.63
C LEU A 231 -16.43 -2.83 -9.76
N GLU A 232 -17.46 -3.66 -9.59
CA GLU A 232 -17.35 -5.13 -9.67
C GLU A 232 -16.95 -5.62 -11.07
N THR A 233 -17.42 -4.96 -12.12
CA THR A 233 -17.13 -5.35 -13.51
C THR A 233 -15.64 -5.16 -13.83
N LYS A 234 -15.04 -4.07 -13.35
CA LYS A 234 -13.63 -3.73 -13.67
C LYS A 234 -12.61 -4.26 -12.66
N ASN A 235 -13.07 -4.82 -11.54
CA ASN A 235 -12.21 -5.25 -10.44
C ASN A 235 -12.52 -6.71 -10.08
N PRO A 236 -11.78 -7.69 -10.65
CA PRO A 236 -12.07 -9.12 -10.51
C PRO A 236 -12.16 -9.64 -9.05
N ILE A 237 -11.48 -8.99 -8.10
CA ILE A 237 -11.50 -9.39 -6.69
C ILE A 237 -12.92 -9.36 -6.09
N PHE A 238 -13.80 -8.48 -6.57
CA PHE A 238 -15.20 -8.41 -6.12
C PHE A 238 -16.06 -9.58 -6.61
N ARG A 239 -15.60 -10.29 -7.65
CA ARG A 239 -16.24 -11.49 -8.21
C ARG A 239 -15.47 -12.76 -7.86
N THR A 240 -14.50 -12.67 -6.94
CA THR A 240 -13.72 -13.81 -6.47
C THR A 240 -14.39 -14.38 -5.23
N THR A 241 -14.48 -15.70 -5.16
CA THR A 241 -14.88 -16.44 -3.96
C THR A 241 -13.87 -17.54 -3.65
N ILE A 242 -13.98 -18.15 -2.47
CA ILE A 242 -13.08 -19.22 -2.01
C ILE A 242 -13.91 -20.48 -1.76
N VAL A 243 -13.43 -21.61 -2.28
CA VAL A 243 -14.06 -22.93 -2.12
C VAL A 243 -13.10 -23.91 -1.44
N ASP A 244 -13.65 -24.90 -0.75
CA ASP A 244 -12.91 -25.98 -0.09
C ASP A 244 -12.82 -27.20 -1.02
N LEU A 245 -11.60 -27.55 -1.40
CA LEU A 245 -11.29 -28.69 -2.26
C LEU A 245 -11.21 -30.02 -1.48
N GLY A 246 -11.30 -29.97 -0.15
CA GLY A 246 -11.04 -31.09 0.75
C GLY A 246 -9.60 -31.10 1.28
N GLU A 247 -9.34 -31.92 2.29
CA GLU A 247 -7.99 -32.09 2.88
C GLU A 247 -7.31 -30.78 3.34
N GLN A 248 -8.10 -29.78 3.74
CA GLN A 248 -7.64 -28.42 4.11
C GLN A 248 -7.04 -27.63 2.94
N GLU A 249 -7.29 -28.03 1.69
CA GLU A 249 -6.94 -27.26 0.51
C GLU A 249 -8.08 -26.35 0.07
N PHE A 250 -7.76 -25.11 -0.26
CA PHE A 250 -8.72 -24.12 -0.71
C PHE A 250 -8.30 -23.52 -2.06
N ALA A 251 -9.29 -23.12 -2.85
CA ALA A 251 -9.06 -22.45 -4.13
C ALA A 251 -9.86 -21.16 -4.27
N GLN A 252 -9.26 -20.19 -4.95
CA GLN A 252 -9.93 -19.01 -5.44
C GLN A 252 -10.66 -19.34 -6.73
N VAL A 253 -11.89 -18.86 -6.85
CA VAL A 253 -12.74 -19.03 -8.04
C VAL A 253 -13.17 -17.65 -8.50
N LEU A 254 -12.75 -17.27 -9.72
CA LEU A 254 -13.22 -16.05 -10.36
C LEU A 254 -14.51 -16.31 -11.13
N LEU A 255 -15.57 -15.60 -10.77
CA LEU A 255 -16.89 -15.76 -11.37
C LEU A 255 -17.16 -14.74 -12.47
N SER A 256 -17.99 -15.10 -13.45
CA SER A 256 -18.42 -14.26 -14.57
C SER A 256 -19.24 -13.04 -14.13
N LYS A 257 -19.90 -13.14 -12.97
CA LYS A 257 -20.77 -12.12 -12.38
C LYS A 257 -20.60 -12.06 -10.87
N SER A 258 -20.87 -10.89 -10.30
CA SER A 258 -20.89 -10.70 -8.85
C SER A 258 -22.12 -11.36 -8.22
N THR A 259 -21.96 -11.86 -7.01
CA THR A 259 -23.01 -12.42 -6.15
C THR A 259 -23.29 -11.55 -4.92
N THR A 260 -22.94 -10.25 -4.99
CA THR A 260 -23.02 -9.32 -3.86
C THR A 260 -24.44 -9.14 -3.29
N SER A 261 -24.49 -9.05 -1.97
CA SER A 261 -25.71 -8.76 -1.23
C SER A 261 -25.85 -7.26 -0.93
N TRP A 262 -27.10 -6.80 -0.89
CA TRP A 262 -27.46 -5.45 -0.51
C TRP A 262 -28.40 -5.47 0.68
N SER A 263 -28.10 -4.67 1.70
CA SER A 263 -28.98 -4.43 2.84
C SER A 263 -29.38 -2.96 2.94
N TYR A 264 -30.49 -2.69 3.62
CA TYR A 264 -31.02 -1.35 3.86
C TYR A 264 -31.39 -1.19 5.33
N PRO A 265 -30.38 -1.16 6.24
CA PRO A 265 -30.63 -1.00 7.67
C PRO A 265 -31.09 0.43 8.00
N SER A 266 -31.77 0.59 9.14
CA SER A 266 -32.19 1.90 9.65
C SER A 266 -31.08 2.67 10.35
N GLU A 267 -30.14 1.96 10.98
CA GLU A 267 -29.08 2.54 11.81
C GLU A 267 -27.72 1.94 11.43
N LEU A 268 -26.69 2.80 11.36
CA LEU A 268 -25.35 2.38 10.94
C LEU A 268 -24.66 1.50 11.99
N LYS A 269 -24.67 1.92 13.25
CA LYS A 269 -23.91 1.26 14.32
C LYS A 269 -24.35 -0.19 14.58
N PRO A 270 -25.65 -0.48 14.79
CA PRO A 270 -26.11 -1.87 14.98
C PRO A 270 -25.82 -2.75 13.76
N TYR A 271 -25.87 -2.17 12.55
CA TYR A 271 -25.51 -2.88 11.33
C TYR A 271 -24.03 -3.28 11.33
N LEU A 272 -23.11 -2.34 11.61
CA LEU A 272 -21.68 -2.63 11.65
C LEU A 272 -21.33 -3.66 12.73
N GLU A 273 -21.92 -3.55 13.93
CA GLU A 273 -21.76 -4.53 15.01
C GLU A 273 -22.21 -5.94 14.58
N GLY A 274 -23.34 -6.04 13.87
CA GLY A 274 -23.81 -7.32 13.32
C GLY A 274 -22.89 -7.92 12.25
N ILE A 275 -22.36 -7.07 11.36
CA ILE A 275 -21.39 -7.49 10.33
C ILE A 275 -20.08 -7.96 10.97
N MET A 276 -19.64 -7.32 12.06
CA MET A 276 -18.41 -7.71 12.74
C MET A 276 -18.47 -9.09 13.38
N ALA A 277 -19.66 -9.55 13.76
CA ALA A 277 -19.86 -10.89 14.33
C ALA A 277 -19.97 -12.00 13.26
N GLN A 278 -19.95 -11.66 11.97
CA GLN A 278 -20.16 -12.64 10.90
C GLN A 278 -18.90 -13.48 10.63
N LYS A 279 -19.08 -14.81 10.63
CA LYS A 279 -18.05 -15.75 10.17
C LYS A 279 -17.95 -15.82 8.65
N PHE A 280 -16.76 -16.12 8.16
CA PHE A 280 -16.52 -16.37 6.74
C PHE A 280 -17.33 -17.58 6.27
N GLN A 281 -17.96 -17.46 5.09
CA GLN A 281 -18.71 -18.54 4.46
C GLN A 281 -18.14 -18.84 3.07
N LEU A 282 -17.68 -20.07 2.87
CA LEU A 282 -17.12 -20.53 1.60
C LEU A 282 -18.16 -20.44 0.47
N GLY A 283 -17.70 -20.08 -0.72
CA GLY A 283 -18.54 -19.96 -1.92
C GLY A 283 -19.47 -18.75 -1.97
N THR A 284 -19.54 -17.96 -0.89
CA THR A 284 -20.36 -16.74 -0.85
C THR A 284 -19.58 -15.52 -1.35
N SER A 285 -20.30 -14.42 -1.59
CA SER A 285 -19.67 -13.14 -1.94
C SER A 285 -18.77 -12.67 -0.79
N ALA A 286 -17.53 -12.30 -1.13
CA ALA A 286 -16.63 -11.70 -0.17
C ALA A 286 -16.97 -10.25 0.19
N VAL A 287 -17.94 -9.65 -0.51
CA VAL A 287 -18.33 -8.24 -0.41
C VAL A 287 -19.82 -8.11 -0.13
N GLN A 288 -20.17 -7.18 0.75
CA GLN A 288 -21.54 -6.83 1.09
C GLN A 288 -21.71 -5.30 1.08
N TYR A 289 -22.85 -4.84 0.60
CA TYR A 289 -23.19 -3.41 0.53
C TYR A 289 -24.37 -3.08 1.44
N ALA A 290 -24.30 -1.92 2.09
CA ALA A 290 -25.44 -1.38 2.83
C ALA A 290 -25.68 0.09 2.50
N LEU A 291 -26.95 0.46 2.42
CA LEU A 291 -27.39 1.85 2.35
C LEU A 291 -28.31 2.16 3.54
N ILE A 292 -27.83 3.02 4.43
CA ILE A 292 -28.55 3.55 5.58
C ILE A 292 -29.09 4.93 5.19
N LEU A 293 -30.41 5.12 5.25
CA LEU A 293 -31.05 6.38 4.90
C LEU A 293 -31.56 7.07 6.15
N GLY A 294 -31.16 8.31 6.36
CA GLY A 294 -31.73 9.15 7.42
C GLY A 294 -31.45 8.62 8.83
N ASP A 295 -30.22 8.21 9.12
CA ASP A 295 -29.84 7.64 10.41
C ASP A 295 -30.08 8.64 11.55
N ALA A 296 -31.07 8.34 12.40
CA ALA A 296 -31.49 9.21 13.49
C ALA A 296 -30.38 9.43 14.52
N THR A 297 -29.47 8.48 14.72
CA THR A 297 -28.35 8.62 15.67
C THR A 297 -27.24 9.52 15.13
N HIS A 298 -27.30 9.87 13.85
CA HIS A 298 -26.32 10.70 13.15
C HIS A 298 -26.98 11.92 12.49
N GLU A 299 -27.95 12.53 13.16
CA GLU A 299 -28.63 13.77 12.74
C GLU A 299 -29.36 13.65 11.39
N GLY A 300 -29.86 12.45 11.07
CA GLY A 300 -30.58 12.19 9.82
C GLY A 300 -29.67 12.07 8.59
N ARG A 301 -28.36 11.87 8.78
CA ARG A 301 -27.41 11.64 7.67
C ARG A 301 -27.60 10.25 7.07
N SER A 302 -27.23 10.11 5.80
CA SER A 302 -27.28 8.82 5.08
C SER A 302 -25.88 8.28 4.85
N PHE A 303 -25.74 6.95 4.91
CA PHE A 303 -24.45 6.27 4.81
C PHE A 303 -24.49 5.12 3.81
N PHE A 304 -23.40 4.96 3.08
CA PHE A 304 -23.11 3.81 2.23
C PHE A 304 -21.93 3.06 2.82
N ALA A 305 -22.06 1.76 3.04
CA ALA A 305 -20.99 0.91 3.54
C ALA A 305 -20.61 -0.17 2.52
N ILE A 306 -19.30 -0.32 2.27
CA ILE A 306 -18.71 -1.46 1.56
C ILE A 306 -18.02 -2.34 2.60
N CYS A 307 -18.53 -3.54 2.84
CA CYS A 307 -17.96 -4.49 3.79
C CYS A 307 -17.28 -5.63 3.03
N MET A 308 -16.04 -5.96 3.34
CA MET A 308 -15.24 -6.97 2.63
C MET A 308 -14.50 -7.88 3.61
N HIS A 309 -14.40 -9.18 3.30
CA HIS A 309 -13.51 -10.06 4.04
C HIS A 309 -12.04 -9.73 3.79
N HIS A 310 -11.20 -9.82 4.84
CA HIS A 310 -9.77 -9.50 4.75
C HIS A 310 -9.00 -10.45 3.80
N THR A 311 -9.57 -11.61 3.46
CA THR A 311 -9.08 -12.51 2.38
C THR A 311 -9.17 -11.90 0.97
N HIS A 312 -9.83 -10.75 0.81
CA HIS A 312 -10.07 -10.10 -0.47
C HIS A 312 -9.59 -8.64 -0.51
N CYS A 313 -9.16 -8.08 0.61
CA CYS A 313 -8.74 -6.68 0.66
C CYS A 313 -7.63 -6.43 1.68
N ASP A 314 -6.98 -5.29 1.52
CA ASP A 314 -6.03 -4.71 2.45
C ASP A 314 -6.16 -3.17 2.43
N ALA A 315 -5.33 -2.48 3.21
CA ALA A 315 -5.34 -1.02 3.25
C ALA A 315 -5.07 -0.39 1.88
N PHE A 316 -4.24 -1.01 1.03
CA PHE A 316 -3.95 -0.50 -0.31
C PHE A 316 -5.12 -0.74 -1.28
N SER A 317 -5.87 -1.82 -1.09
CA SER A 317 -7.12 -2.10 -1.82
C SER A 317 -8.14 -1.01 -1.54
N ARG A 318 -8.26 -0.53 -0.29
CA ARG A 318 -9.09 0.65 0.06
C ARG A 318 -8.71 1.88 -0.78
N PHE A 319 -7.42 2.17 -0.92
CA PHE A 319 -6.93 3.27 -1.74
C PHE A 319 -7.34 3.13 -3.21
N LEU A 320 -7.18 1.92 -3.78
CA LEU A 320 -7.57 1.64 -5.15
C LEU A 320 -9.09 1.77 -5.34
N ILE A 321 -9.89 1.27 -4.39
CA ILE A 321 -11.36 1.38 -4.42
C ILE A 321 -11.80 2.85 -4.41
N GLY A 322 -11.20 3.67 -3.55
CA GLY A 322 -11.47 5.11 -3.53
C GLY A 322 -11.17 5.78 -4.88
N LYS A 323 -10.08 5.39 -5.54
CA LYS A 323 -9.75 5.87 -6.88
C LYS A 323 -10.78 5.46 -7.93
N GLU A 324 -11.21 4.20 -7.91
CA GLU A 324 -12.25 3.73 -8.85
C GLU A 324 -13.57 4.48 -8.66
N ILE A 325 -13.97 4.69 -7.40
CA ILE A 325 -15.18 5.45 -7.07
C ILE A 325 -15.10 6.86 -7.68
N LEU A 326 -13.99 7.58 -7.50
CA LEU A 326 -13.82 8.91 -8.10
C LEU A 326 -13.89 8.89 -9.63
N GLN A 327 -13.26 7.91 -10.29
CA GLN A 327 -13.29 7.78 -11.73
C GLN A 327 -14.71 7.51 -12.25
N ILE A 328 -15.42 6.60 -11.59
CA ILE A 328 -16.81 6.25 -11.90
C ILE A 328 -17.70 7.49 -11.75
N LEU A 329 -17.61 8.22 -10.64
CA LEU A 329 -18.44 9.40 -10.39
C LEU A 329 -18.15 10.53 -11.39
N LYS A 330 -16.90 10.66 -11.84
CA LYS A 330 -16.49 11.67 -12.83
C LYS A 330 -17.03 11.38 -14.23
N SER A 331 -16.94 10.14 -14.69
CA SER A 331 -17.45 9.73 -16.01
C SER A 331 -17.81 8.25 -16.04
N PRO A 332 -19.06 7.89 -15.65
CA PRO A 332 -19.49 6.49 -15.60
C PRO A 332 -19.41 5.80 -16.97
N SER A 333 -19.78 6.53 -18.03
CA SER A 333 -19.76 6.03 -19.41
C SER A 333 -18.35 5.74 -19.91
N ASP A 334 -17.38 6.63 -19.62
CA ASP A 334 -15.98 6.38 -20.01
C ASP A 334 -15.39 5.24 -19.18
N TYR A 335 -15.76 5.12 -17.91
CA TYR A 335 -15.33 4.02 -17.05
C TYR A 335 -15.84 2.66 -17.55
N ALA A 336 -17.07 2.61 -18.03
CA ALA A 336 -17.70 1.38 -18.53
C ALA A 336 -17.10 0.87 -19.85
N ARG A 337 -16.38 1.72 -20.59
CA ARG A 337 -15.81 1.38 -21.90
C ARG A 337 -14.86 0.19 -21.85
N THR A 338 -14.70 -0.49 -22.98
CA THR A 338 -13.77 -1.61 -23.17
C THR A 338 -12.31 -1.17 -23.08
N GLU A 339 -12.00 0.07 -23.45
CA GLU A 339 -10.66 0.65 -23.36
C GLU A 339 -10.20 0.82 -21.90
N ASN A 340 -11.14 0.98 -20.96
CA ASN A 340 -10.83 0.91 -19.55
C ASN A 340 -10.70 -0.56 -19.15
N ILE A 341 -9.49 -1.11 -19.27
CA ILE A 341 -9.23 -2.52 -19.03
C ILE A 341 -9.50 -2.91 -17.57
N GLU A 342 -9.93 -4.15 -17.35
CA GLU A 342 -10.07 -4.70 -16.00
C GLU A 342 -8.71 -4.70 -15.28
N ARG A 343 -8.74 -4.61 -13.95
CA ARG A 343 -7.55 -4.83 -13.14
C ARG A 343 -7.07 -6.27 -13.27
N PRO A 344 -5.76 -6.53 -13.11
CA PRO A 344 -5.26 -7.89 -13.01
C PRO A 344 -5.91 -8.61 -11.82
N TRP A 345 -6.24 -9.88 -12.02
CA TRP A 345 -6.84 -10.70 -10.98
C TRP A 345 -5.78 -11.16 -9.98
N PHE A 346 -6.10 -11.10 -8.68
CA PHE A 346 -5.18 -11.54 -7.62
C PHE A 346 -4.74 -13.01 -7.79
N GLY A 347 -5.64 -13.89 -8.26
CA GLY A 347 -5.31 -15.29 -8.53
C GLY A 347 -4.20 -15.50 -9.57
N ASP A 348 -4.01 -14.56 -10.51
CA ASP A 348 -2.91 -14.62 -11.48
C ASP A 348 -1.56 -14.43 -10.81
N PHE A 349 -1.52 -13.47 -9.89
CA PHE A 349 -0.35 -13.23 -9.09
C PHE A 349 -0.06 -14.40 -8.16
N VAL A 350 -1.08 -14.98 -7.52
CA VAL A 350 -0.86 -16.17 -6.66
C VAL A 350 -0.37 -17.36 -7.48
N THR A 351 -0.91 -17.59 -8.66
CA THR A 351 -0.43 -18.63 -9.58
C THR A 351 1.03 -18.40 -9.95
N HIS A 352 1.39 -17.15 -10.30
CA HIS A 352 2.77 -16.77 -10.61
C HIS A 352 3.72 -17.00 -9.42
N LEU A 353 3.31 -16.67 -8.19
CA LEU A 353 4.11 -16.95 -7.00
C LEU A 353 4.35 -18.45 -6.82
N HIS A 354 3.31 -19.27 -6.98
CA HIS A 354 3.44 -20.73 -6.85
C HIS A 354 4.36 -21.33 -7.91
N THR A 355 4.25 -20.88 -9.17
CA THR A 355 5.13 -21.39 -10.23
C THR A 355 6.58 -20.98 -10.01
N THR A 356 6.83 -19.77 -9.52
CA THR A 356 8.19 -19.25 -9.33
C THR A 356 8.85 -19.84 -8.08
N ALA A 357 8.08 -20.13 -7.03
CA ALA A 357 8.60 -20.74 -5.79
C ALA A 357 9.23 -22.13 -6.02
N LEU A 358 8.82 -22.85 -7.05
CA LEU A 358 9.39 -24.15 -7.42
C LEU A 358 10.83 -24.04 -7.95
N ASP A 359 11.25 -22.86 -8.39
CA ASP A 359 12.55 -22.62 -9.04
C ASP A 359 13.58 -21.94 -8.11
N GLU A 360 13.26 -21.68 -6.84
CA GLU A 360 14.09 -20.87 -5.94
C GLU A 360 15.08 -21.66 -5.05
N ASP A 361 16.19 -21.00 -4.70
CA ASP A 361 17.24 -21.52 -3.81
C ASP A 361 16.74 -21.61 -2.34
N PRO A 362 16.82 -22.80 -1.70
CA PRO A 362 16.46 -23.00 -0.29
C PRO A 362 17.18 -22.06 0.70
N SER A 363 18.39 -21.58 0.36
CA SER A 363 19.20 -20.70 1.23
C SER A 363 18.58 -19.31 1.48
N ARG A 364 17.52 -18.97 0.73
CA ARG A 364 16.76 -17.71 0.87
C ARG A 364 15.48 -17.88 1.69
N SER A 365 15.39 -18.96 2.48
CA SER A 365 14.22 -19.24 3.30
C SER A 365 14.17 -18.39 4.58
N TRP A 366 12.97 -18.07 5.04
CA TRP A 366 12.76 -17.44 6.35
C TRP A 366 13.29 -18.29 7.51
N ASP A 367 13.35 -19.62 7.34
CA ASP A 367 13.88 -20.54 8.36
C ASP A 367 15.38 -20.32 8.59
N ASP A 368 16.15 -20.10 7.53
CA ASP A 368 17.56 -19.74 7.63
C ASP A 368 17.76 -18.35 8.23
N TYR A 369 16.94 -17.38 7.83
CA TYR A 369 16.96 -16.03 8.36
C TYR A 369 16.66 -15.97 9.88
N LEU A 370 15.71 -16.79 10.35
CA LEU A 370 15.31 -16.87 11.75
C LEU A 370 16.18 -17.81 12.59
N ARG A 371 17.15 -18.50 11.97
CA ARG A 371 18.02 -19.43 12.70
C ARG A 371 18.74 -18.70 13.83
N GLY A 372 18.55 -19.20 15.05
CA GLY A 372 19.14 -18.64 16.27
C GLY A 372 18.57 -17.27 16.69
N ALA A 373 17.48 -16.80 16.07
CA ALA A 373 16.82 -15.56 16.48
C ALA A 373 16.17 -15.75 17.86
N ASN A 374 16.29 -14.73 18.71
CA ASN A 374 15.56 -14.70 19.98
C ASN A 374 14.26 -13.93 19.81
N MET A 375 13.13 -14.64 19.93
CA MET A 375 11.79 -14.06 19.82
C MET A 375 11.31 -13.41 21.13
N ALA A 376 11.95 -13.74 22.26
CA ALA A 376 11.56 -13.31 23.60
C ALA A 376 12.28 -12.03 24.04
N ASN A 377 11.81 -10.88 23.55
CA ASN A 377 12.38 -9.56 23.88
C ASN A 377 11.49 -8.66 24.75
N ILE A 378 10.33 -9.14 25.20
CA ILE A 378 9.45 -8.44 26.13
C ILE A 378 9.17 -9.29 27.37
N TYR A 379 8.89 -10.58 27.22
CA TYR A 379 8.51 -11.47 28.32
C TYR A 379 9.07 -12.89 28.08
N PRO A 380 9.20 -13.75 29.12
CA PRO A 380 9.61 -15.15 28.95
C PRO A 380 8.58 -15.95 28.14
N LEU A 381 9.01 -16.78 27.18
CA LEU A 381 8.10 -17.46 26.25
C LEU A 381 7.03 -18.32 26.92
N GLU A 382 7.28 -18.81 28.13
CA GLU A 382 6.34 -19.61 28.91
C GLU A 382 5.10 -18.82 29.34
N GLN A 383 5.15 -17.49 29.27
CA GLN A 383 4.05 -16.59 29.62
C GLN A 383 3.25 -16.15 28.37
N ALA A 384 3.55 -16.69 27.19
CA ALA A 384 2.91 -16.27 25.95
C ALA A 384 1.39 -16.51 25.98
N VAL A 385 0.64 -15.50 25.53
CA VAL A 385 -0.82 -15.55 25.41
C VAL A 385 -1.20 -15.53 23.94
N VAL A 386 -2.01 -16.51 23.54
CA VAL A 386 -2.68 -16.54 22.24
C VAL A 386 -4.04 -15.86 22.40
N ASP A 387 -4.48 -15.14 21.37
CA ASP A 387 -5.75 -14.42 21.35
C ASP A 387 -5.96 -13.39 22.48
N GLY A 388 -4.89 -12.73 22.94
CA GLY A 388 -4.97 -11.70 23.97
C GLY A 388 -5.62 -10.38 23.50
N GLU A 389 -6.19 -9.64 24.45
CA GLU A 389 -6.75 -8.31 24.20
C GLU A 389 -5.72 -7.23 24.54
N PHE A 390 -5.61 -6.23 23.66
CA PHE A 390 -4.87 -5.01 23.98
C PHE A 390 -5.71 -4.14 24.91
N ASP A 391 -5.50 -4.27 26.22
CA ASP A 391 -6.20 -3.55 27.27
C ASP A 391 -5.49 -2.26 27.73
N GLY A 392 -4.28 -2.02 27.22
CA GLY A 392 -3.47 -0.84 27.49
C GLY A 392 -3.06 -0.09 26.22
N ALA A 393 -2.95 1.24 26.32
CA ALA A 393 -2.41 2.08 25.26
C ALA A 393 -1.52 3.21 25.79
N VAL A 394 -0.44 3.52 25.08
CA VAL A 394 0.37 4.74 25.23
C VAL A 394 0.43 5.45 23.89
N MET A 395 0.20 6.76 23.87
CA MET A 395 0.11 7.54 22.63
C MET A 395 0.93 8.82 22.72
N ASP A 396 1.51 9.22 21.59
CA ASP A 396 2.24 10.48 21.43
C ASP A 396 2.21 10.96 19.96
N THR A 397 2.61 12.20 19.73
CA THR A 397 2.67 12.83 18.42
C THR A 397 4.08 13.34 18.14
N ILE A 398 4.69 12.87 17.06
CA ILE A 398 6.08 13.21 16.69
C ILE A 398 6.06 14.11 15.45
N PRO A 399 6.59 15.34 15.51
CA PRO A 399 6.72 16.19 14.32
C PRO A 399 7.55 15.52 13.22
N VAL A 400 7.08 15.58 11.96
CA VAL A 400 7.80 15.02 10.80
C VAL A 400 9.19 15.64 10.63
N LEU A 401 9.37 16.91 11.06
CA LEU A 401 10.66 17.61 10.98
C LEU A 401 11.76 16.98 11.84
N LEU A 402 11.41 16.36 12.98
CA LEU A 402 12.41 15.64 13.79
C LEU A 402 12.98 14.47 12.97
N ALA A 403 12.16 13.77 12.18
CA ALA A 403 12.62 12.71 11.31
C ALA A 403 13.37 13.16 10.04
N ARG A 404 13.61 14.47 9.83
CA ARG A 404 14.26 15.05 8.62
C ARG A 404 15.71 15.50 8.82
N GLY A 405 16.42 15.00 9.82
CA GLY A 405 17.84 15.33 10.03
C GLY A 405 18.66 15.11 8.75
N LYS A 406 19.36 16.15 8.28
CA LYS A 406 20.36 16.01 7.21
C LYS A 406 21.61 15.38 7.80
N THR A 407 22.14 14.35 7.16
CA THR A 407 23.46 13.83 7.49
C THR A 407 24.55 14.76 6.94
N ASN A 408 25.76 14.70 7.50
CA ASN A 408 26.97 15.35 6.98
C ASN A 408 27.27 15.03 5.50
N SER A 409 26.67 13.98 4.93
CA SER A 409 26.76 13.61 3.51
C SER A 409 25.72 14.30 2.60
N GLY A 410 24.80 15.09 3.16
CA GLY A 410 23.70 15.73 2.42
C GLY A 410 22.47 14.83 2.22
N ALA A 411 22.54 13.54 2.58
CA ALA A 411 21.39 12.62 2.55
C ALA A 411 20.43 12.90 3.72
N THR A 412 19.12 12.90 3.46
CA THR A 412 18.07 13.08 4.48
C THR A 412 17.77 11.74 5.14
N LYS A 413 17.70 11.69 6.47
CA LYS A 413 17.34 10.46 7.22
C LYS A 413 15.91 10.02 6.84
N ASN A 414 15.71 8.73 6.55
CA ASN A 414 14.38 8.18 6.27
C ASN A 414 13.63 7.98 7.59
N PRO A 415 12.44 8.59 7.78
CA PRO A 415 11.67 8.44 9.02
C PRO A 415 11.37 6.99 9.41
N THR A 416 11.12 6.11 8.43
CA THR A 416 10.90 4.68 8.68
C THR A 416 12.13 4.04 9.32
N GLN A 417 13.33 4.31 8.81
CA GLN A 417 14.57 3.77 9.38
C GLN A 417 14.76 4.25 10.82
N VAL A 418 14.51 5.53 11.09
CA VAL A 418 14.63 6.11 12.43
C VAL A 418 13.64 5.46 13.40
N ILE A 419 12.39 5.29 13.00
CA ILE A 419 11.36 4.65 13.82
C ILE A 419 11.74 3.19 14.13
N LEU A 420 12.14 2.42 13.12
CA LEU A 420 12.50 1.01 13.31
C LEU A 420 13.79 0.84 14.13
N ALA A 421 14.79 1.70 13.92
CA ALA A 421 15.99 1.73 14.75
C ALA A 421 15.67 2.09 16.20
N ALA A 422 14.85 3.12 16.43
CA ALA A 422 14.44 3.52 17.78
C ALA A 422 13.65 2.41 18.50
N TRP A 423 12.76 1.70 17.79
CA TRP A 423 12.03 0.55 18.35
C TRP A 423 12.98 -0.60 18.69
N THR A 424 13.92 -0.91 17.80
CA THR A 424 14.97 -1.91 18.03
C THR A 424 15.77 -1.59 19.29
N MET A 425 16.23 -0.34 19.45
CA MET A 425 16.98 0.10 20.62
C MET A 425 16.15 0.06 21.90
N ALA A 426 14.85 0.40 21.83
CA ALA A 426 13.94 0.33 22.96
C ALA A 426 13.75 -1.11 23.46
N LEU A 427 13.57 -2.06 22.54
CA LEU A 427 13.50 -3.49 22.87
C LEU A 427 14.85 -4.03 23.37
N ALA A 428 15.98 -3.60 22.81
CA ALA A 428 17.31 -3.96 23.29
C ALA A 428 17.53 -3.47 24.73
N LYS A 429 17.15 -2.23 25.04
CA LYS A 429 17.24 -1.68 26.40
C LYS A 429 16.30 -2.39 27.38
N LEU A 430 15.11 -2.77 26.94
CA LEU A 430 14.14 -3.51 27.77
C LEU A 430 14.62 -4.93 28.10
N SER A 431 15.13 -5.66 27.10
CA SER A 431 15.48 -7.07 27.20
C SER A 431 16.93 -7.33 27.63
N GLY A 432 17.81 -6.35 27.46
CA GLY A 432 19.26 -6.53 27.58
C GLY A 432 19.89 -7.33 26.42
N LEU A 433 19.12 -7.61 25.36
CA LEU A 433 19.58 -8.37 24.20
C LEU A 433 20.18 -7.45 23.13
N CYS A 434 21.15 -7.97 22.39
CA CYS A 434 21.75 -7.28 21.24
C CYS A 434 21.15 -7.72 19.90
N ASP A 435 20.45 -8.84 19.83
CA ASP A 435 19.81 -9.34 18.61
C ASP A 435 18.30 -9.32 18.80
N ILE A 436 17.63 -8.40 18.09
CA ILE A 436 16.24 -8.06 18.32
C ILE A 436 15.43 -8.43 17.09
N THR A 437 14.40 -9.26 17.29
CA THR A 437 13.45 -9.64 16.25
C THR A 437 12.04 -9.18 16.63
N PHE A 438 11.37 -8.47 15.74
CA PHE A 438 9.96 -8.10 15.88
C PHE A 438 9.24 -8.24 14.54
N GLY A 439 7.91 -8.27 14.55
CA GLY A 439 7.13 -8.34 13.32
C GLY A 439 6.99 -6.96 12.67
N LEU A 440 7.09 -6.88 11.35
CA LEU A 440 6.90 -5.66 10.58
C LEU A 440 5.81 -5.86 9.55
N CYS A 441 4.81 -4.97 9.56
CA CYS A 441 3.79 -4.90 8.52
C CYS A 441 4.40 -4.38 7.21
N ARG A 442 4.23 -5.13 6.13
CA ARG A 442 4.65 -4.83 4.77
C ARG A 442 3.46 -4.76 3.84
N HIS A 443 3.59 -4.01 2.76
CA HIS A 443 2.51 -3.80 1.80
C HIS A 443 2.41 -4.91 0.75
N GLY A 444 3.42 -5.78 0.65
CA GLY A 444 3.49 -6.88 -0.33
C GLY A 444 3.65 -6.44 -1.79
N ARG A 445 4.00 -5.18 -2.04
CA ARG A 445 4.04 -4.54 -3.37
C ARG A 445 5.42 -3.98 -3.75
N SER A 446 6.45 -4.35 -2.99
CA SER A 446 7.81 -3.84 -3.18
C SER A 446 8.61 -4.65 -4.21
N SER A 447 8.22 -5.90 -4.47
CA SER A 447 8.83 -6.74 -5.50
C SER A 447 8.43 -6.32 -6.92
N ASN A 448 9.24 -6.72 -7.89
CA ASN A 448 8.97 -6.57 -9.33
C ASN A 448 8.89 -7.92 -10.04
N SER A 449 8.71 -9.02 -9.30
CA SER A 449 8.48 -10.35 -9.89
C SER A 449 7.23 -10.38 -10.77
N PHE A 450 6.24 -9.53 -10.47
CA PHE A 450 5.00 -9.42 -11.21
C PHE A 450 4.75 -7.98 -11.69
N ALA A 451 4.71 -7.77 -13.01
CA ALA A 451 4.68 -6.44 -13.63
C ALA A 451 3.52 -5.56 -13.14
N ASP A 452 2.32 -6.13 -12.95
CA ASP A 452 1.13 -5.38 -12.57
C ASP A 452 0.83 -5.39 -11.05
N LEU A 453 1.78 -5.78 -10.20
CA LEU A 453 1.54 -6.01 -8.76
C LEU A 453 0.89 -4.81 -8.06
N ARG A 454 1.29 -3.60 -8.45
CA ARG A 454 0.80 -2.32 -7.88
C ARG A 454 -0.63 -1.99 -8.30
N ARG A 455 -1.16 -2.65 -9.33
CA ARG A 455 -2.54 -2.51 -9.80
C ARG A 455 -3.47 -3.55 -9.18
N ILE A 456 -2.96 -4.60 -8.57
CA ILE A 456 -3.79 -5.67 -8.01
C ILE A 456 -4.52 -5.20 -6.75
N MET A 457 -5.83 -5.44 -6.72
CA MET A 457 -6.62 -5.42 -5.50
C MET A 457 -6.65 -6.83 -4.91
N GLY A 458 -6.45 -6.93 -3.60
CA GLY A 458 -6.34 -8.20 -2.88
C GLY A 458 -5.53 -8.06 -1.59
N PRO A 459 -5.46 -9.13 -0.78
CA PRO A 459 -4.70 -9.15 0.45
C PRO A 459 -3.21 -9.33 0.16
N LEU A 460 -2.53 -8.24 -0.17
CA LEU A 460 -1.09 -8.24 -0.40
C LEU A 460 -0.33 -7.81 0.87
N VAL A 461 -1.00 -7.16 1.83
CA VAL A 461 -0.40 -6.89 3.15
C VAL A 461 0.16 -8.17 3.76
N ASN A 462 1.37 -8.12 4.30
CA ASN A 462 2.00 -9.26 4.94
C ASN A 462 2.79 -8.83 6.17
N GLY A 463 2.85 -9.67 7.18
CA GLY A 463 3.75 -9.49 8.32
C GLY A 463 5.03 -10.27 8.07
N VAL A 464 6.19 -9.62 8.19
CA VAL A 464 7.50 -10.28 8.07
C VAL A 464 8.30 -10.13 9.36
N PRO A 465 9.14 -11.11 9.75
CA PRO A 465 10.08 -10.90 10.82
C PRO A 465 11.11 -9.85 10.39
N PHE A 466 11.46 -8.97 11.31
CA PHE A 466 12.44 -7.92 11.14
C PHE A 466 13.46 -8.04 12.26
N ARG A 467 14.67 -8.50 11.90
CA ARG A 467 15.76 -8.83 12.82
C ARG A 467 16.90 -7.85 12.64
N ILE A 468 17.27 -7.18 13.72
CA ILE A 468 18.41 -6.25 13.74
C ILE A 468 19.31 -6.59 14.92
N SER A 469 20.60 -6.76 14.62
CA SER A 469 21.63 -6.77 15.64
C SER A 469 22.08 -5.35 15.96
N VAL A 470 21.94 -4.97 17.22
CA VAL A 470 22.46 -3.75 17.84
C VAL A 470 23.89 -4.05 18.31
N GLN A 471 24.88 -3.40 17.70
CA GLN A 471 26.29 -3.66 18.02
C GLN A 471 26.75 -2.79 19.19
N SER A 472 27.95 -3.09 19.72
CA SER A 472 28.47 -2.53 20.97
C SER A 472 28.53 -0.99 20.99
N GLY A 473 28.85 -0.45 22.17
CA GLY A 473 28.68 0.97 22.46
C GLY A 473 29.49 1.97 21.64
N GLU A 474 30.37 1.54 20.74
CA GLU A 474 31.11 2.41 19.81
C GLU A 474 30.46 2.52 18.43
N GLU A 475 29.40 1.73 18.15
CA GLU A 475 28.73 1.75 16.85
C GLU A 475 28.16 3.15 16.53
N PRO A 476 28.51 3.77 15.39
CA PRO A 476 27.90 5.02 14.97
C PRO A 476 26.41 4.85 14.67
N ALA A 477 25.56 5.80 15.10
CA ALA A 477 24.12 5.78 14.80
C ALA A 477 23.80 5.64 13.29
N ALA A 478 24.64 6.20 12.42
CA ALA A 478 24.50 6.08 10.97
C ALA A 478 24.66 4.62 10.48
N ALA A 479 25.52 3.82 11.12
CA ALA A 479 25.72 2.42 10.78
C ALA A 479 24.48 1.58 11.14
N LEU A 480 23.86 1.85 12.29
CA LEU A 480 22.58 1.21 12.66
C LEU A 480 21.46 1.58 11.68
N LEU A 481 21.32 2.86 11.32
CA LEU A 481 20.31 3.31 10.35
C LEU A 481 20.52 2.67 8.97
N GLN A 482 21.77 2.53 8.53
CA GLN A 482 22.09 1.85 7.28
C GLN A 482 21.74 0.36 7.36
N ARG A 483 22.06 -0.33 8.47
CA ARG A 483 21.68 -1.72 8.68
C ARG A 483 20.17 -1.91 8.62
N VAL A 484 19.40 -1.02 9.24
CA VAL A 484 17.93 -1.02 9.15
C VAL A 484 17.45 -0.84 7.71
N GLN A 485 18.10 0.00 6.91
CA GLN A 485 17.76 0.16 5.49
C GLN A 485 18.08 -1.09 4.66
N ASP A 486 19.23 -1.70 4.90
CA ASP A 486 19.66 -2.91 4.20
C ASP A 486 18.69 -4.06 4.53
N GLU A 487 18.26 -4.15 5.80
CA GLU A 487 17.27 -5.11 6.27
C GLU A 487 15.90 -4.91 5.61
N LEU A 488 15.42 -3.66 5.54
CA LEU A 488 14.18 -3.30 4.84
C LEU A 488 14.19 -3.70 3.37
N THR A 489 15.35 -3.56 2.72
CA THR A 489 15.55 -3.88 1.31
C THR A 489 15.56 -5.39 1.11
N THR A 490 16.33 -6.11 1.93
CA THR A 490 16.48 -7.58 1.85
C THR A 490 15.16 -8.28 2.11
N THR A 491 14.49 -7.98 3.22
CA THR A 491 13.19 -8.58 3.56
C THR A 491 12.07 -8.18 2.60
N GLY A 492 12.19 -7.03 1.93
CA GLY A 492 11.26 -6.56 0.92
C GLY A 492 11.24 -7.39 -0.36
N GLU A 493 12.29 -8.16 -0.65
CA GLU A 493 12.30 -9.09 -1.79
C GLU A 493 11.48 -10.36 -1.52
N TRP A 494 11.22 -10.67 -0.24
CA TRP A 494 10.55 -11.90 0.20
C TRP A 494 9.17 -11.65 0.80
N GLU A 495 8.72 -10.40 0.86
CA GLU A 495 7.48 -10.01 1.54
C GLU A 495 6.21 -10.60 0.91
N GLN A 496 6.28 -11.17 -0.30
CA GLN A 496 5.16 -11.90 -0.92
C GLN A 496 5.07 -13.37 -0.46
N LYS A 497 6.09 -13.88 0.23
CA LYS A 497 6.12 -15.25 0.77
C LYS A 497 5.56 -15.26 2.19
N PHE A 498 4.97 -16.39 2.62
CA PHE A 498 4.59 -16.54 4.02
C PHE A 498 5.83 -16.43 4.91
N ALA A 499 5.77 -15.57 5.91
CA ALA A 499 6.87 -15.39 6.85
C ALA A 499 6.51 -16.05 8.20
N PRO A 500 7.20 -17.13 8.59
CA PRO A 500 6.98 -17.78 9.87
C PRO A 500 7.42 -16.86 11.03
N GLY A 501 6.95 -17.19 12.25
CA GLY A 501 7.41 -16.53 13.46
C GLY A 501 6.87 -15.12 13.68
N VAL A 502 5.90 -14.66 12.89
CA VAL A 502 5.20 -13.38 13.11
C VAL A 502 3.91 -13.58 13.91
N PHE A 503 3.22 -14.69 13.64
CA PHE A 503 1.97 -15.09 14.29
C PHE A 503 2.14 -16.49 14.89
N PRO A 504 1.33 -16.86 15.91
CA PRO A 504 1.28 -18.23 16.42
C PRO A 504 0.94 -19.22 15.30
N SER A 505 1.67 -20.32 15.23
CA SER A 505 1.48 -21.38 14.24
C SER A 505 1.22 -22.73 14.92
N ALA A 506 0.50 -23.61 14.22
CA ALA A 506 0.09 -24.92 14.76
C ALA A 506 1.27 -25.86 15.05
N ASP A 507 2.44 -25.61 14.44
CA ASP A 507 3.68 -26.36 14.68
C ASP A 507 4.39 -25.95 15.99
N GLY A 508 3.83 -25.00 16.73
CA GLY A 508 4.36 -24.56 18.03
C GLY A 508 5.65 -23.75 17.93
N ARG A 509 6.02 -23.27 16.74
CA ARG A 509 7.17 -22.38 16.57
C ARG A 509 6.96 -21.08 17.36
N GLN A 510 8.06 -20.55 17.88
CA GLN A 510 8.06 -19.25 18.57
C GLN A 510 7.69 -18.13 17.60
N TRP A 511 7.00 -17.12 18.11
CA TRP A 511 6.66 -15.91 17.36
C TRP A 511 7.14 -14.66 18.09
N VAL A 512 7.33 -13.59 17.32
CA VAL A 512 7.73 -12.27 17.83
C VAL A 512 6.75 -11.76 18.87
N GLN A 513 7.26 -11.09 19.89
CA GLN A 513 6.43 -10.54 20.97
C GLN A 513 5.93 -9.12 20.71
N SER A 514 6.45 -8.46 19.69
CA SER A 514 5.96 -7.16 19.25
C SER A 514 5.79 -7.08 17.73
N PHE A 515 4.91 -6.19 17.30
CA PHE A 515 4.62 -5.95 15.90
C PHE A 515 4.58 -4.44 15.62
N VAL A 516 5.18 -4.03 14.51
CA VAL A 516 5.22 -2.64 14.06
C VAL A 516 4.36 -2.49 12.81
N ASN A 517 3.37 -1.59 12.89
CA ASN A 517 2.51 -1.23 11.78
C ASN A 517 2.75 0.22 11.37
N LEU A 518 3.46 0.41 10.25
CA LEU A 518 3.71 1.73 9.66
C LEU A 518 2.64 2.05 8.64
N ARG A 519 1.66 2.86 9.04
CA ARG A 519 0.60 3.35 8.16
C ARG A 519 1.00 4.72 7.62
N SER A 520 1.00 4.85 6.30
CA SER A 520 0.88 6.17 5.68
C SER A 520 -0.60 6.49 5.50
N GLU A 521 -1.02 7.75 5.65
CA GLU A 521 -2.30 8.18 5.12
C GLU A 521 -2.34 7.85 3.61
N LEU A 522 -3.07 6.80 3.26
CA LEU A 522 -3.37 6.45 1.89
C LEU A 522 -4.49 7.39 1.42
N HIS A 523 -4.12 8.53 0.84
CA HIS A 523 -5.04 9.53 0.34
C HIS A 523 -5.75 9.03 -0.93
N GLY A 524 -6.85 8.29 -0.80
CA GLY A 524 -7.64 7.81 -1.94
C GLY A 524 -8.77 8.75 -2.35
N MET A 525 -9.59 9.16 -1.38
CA MET A 525 -10.65 10.16 -1.51
C MET A 525 -10.59 11.10 -0.31
N ARG A 526 -10.57 12.42 -0.54
CA ARG A 526 -10.75 13.43 0.53
C ARG A 526 -12.04 14.23 0.36
N ASP A 527 -12.38 14.58 -0.88
CA ASP A 527 -13.60 15.28 -1.24
C ASP A 527 -14.25 14.61 -2.45
N GLY A 528 -15.31 13.82 -2.26
CA GLY A 528 -16.16 13.29 -3.33
C GLY A 528 -17.34 14.20 -3.65
N CYS A 529 -17.17 15.52 -3.52
CA CYS A 529 -18.19 16.49 -3.89
C CYS A 529 -18.19 16.66 -5.40
N LEU A 530 -19.27 16.28 -6.07
CA LEU A 530 -19.41 16.44 -7.52
C LEU A 530 -19.82 17.88 -7.82
N SER A 531 -18.86 18.75 -8.16
CA SER A 531 -19.17 20.10 -8.60
C SER A 531 -19.85 20.08 -9.98
N GLY A 532 -21.18 20.27 -10.00
CA GLY A 532 -21.87 20.92 -11.12
C GLY A 532 -22.60 20.06 -12.15
N ASN A 533 -22.69 18.73 -12.01
CA ASN A 533 -23.51 17.94 -12.94
C ASN A 533 -24.96 17.83 -12.46
N VAL A 534 -25.81 18.71 -12.99
CA VAL A 534 -27.28 18.63 -12.88
C VAL A 534 -27.74 17.27 -13.44
N GLY A 535 -28.39 16.44 -12.60
CA GLY A 535 -28.95 15.14 -13.00
C GLY A 535 -28.18 13.89 -12.54
N THR A 536 -27.27 14.01 -11.57
CA THR A 536 -26.57 12.86 -10.97
C THR A 536 -27.38 12.25 -9.80
N ASP A 537 -27.49 10.91 -9.78
CA ASP A 537 -28.21 10.15 -8.74
C ASP A 537 -27.56 10.29 -7.34
N ILE A 538 -26.25 10.55 -7.31
CA ILE A 538 -25.41 10.82 -6.13
C ILE A 538 -24.83 12.22 -6.29
N THR A 539 -25.03 13.10 -5.32
CA THR A 539 -24.47 14.46 -5.30
C THR A 539 -23.24 14.58 -4.41
N LYS A 540 -23.13 13.72 -3.40
CA LYS A 540 -22.03 13.70 -2.44
C LYS A 540 -21.71 12.28 -2.00
N ILE A 541 -20.42 11.97 -1.88
CA ILE A 541 -19.91 10.76 -1.24
C ILE A 541 -18.59 11.09 -0.53
N LEU A 542 -18.61 11.10 0.80
CA LEU A 542 -17.46 11.46 1.61
C LEU A 542 -17.04 10.28 2.50
N PRO A 543 -15.77 9.85 2.49
CA PRO A 543 -15.33 8.80 3.39
C PRO A 543 -15.42 9.25 4.86
N ARG A 544 -15.85 8.33 5.73
CA ARG A 544 -16.01 8.50 7.17
C ARG A 544 -15.16 7.47 7.93
N PRO A 545 -13.82 7.57 7.88
CA PRO A 545 -12.92 6.64 8.57
C PRO A 545 -13.09 6.66 10.09
N ASP A 546 -13.67 7.73 10.63
CA ASP A 546 -14.04 7.87 12.04
C ASP A 546 -15.21 6.97 12.47
N LEU A 547 -16.00 6.46 11.50
CA LEU A 547 -17.12 5.54 11.73
C LEU A 547 -16.77 4.09 11.38
N GLU A 548 -15.58 3.83 10.83
CA GLU A 548 -15.15 2.46 10.53
C GLU A 548 -14.84 1.70 11.82
N MET A 549 -15.30 0.44 11.89
CA MET A 549 -15.02 -0.44 13.01
C MET A 549 -14.04 -1.54 12.59
N TYR A 550 -13.06 -1.81 13.44
CA TYR A 550 -12.08 -2.86 13.23
C TYR A 550 -11.78 -3.52 14.56
N ASP A 551 -11.94 -4.84 14.62
CA ASP A 551 -11.54 -5.65 15.77
C ASP A 551 -10.49 -6.67 15.31
N MET A 552 -9.37 -6.70 16.03
CA MET A 552 -8.33 -7.69 15.83
C MET A 552 -7.69 -8.00 17.17
N LYS A 553 -7.93 -9.22 17.65
CA LYS A 553 -7.24 -9.76 18.83
C LYS A 553 -5.73 -9.79 18.58
N GLY A 554 -4.95 -9.45 19.60
CA GLY A 554 -3.50 -9.36 19.50
C GLY A 554 -2.83 -10.61 20.06
N HIS A 555 -1.92 -11.22 19.30
CA HIS A 555 -1.03 -12.28 19.84
C HIS A 555 0.33 -11.75 20.29
N TRP A 556 0.52 -10.44 20.20
CA TRP A 556 1.74 -9.73 20.56
C TRP A 556 1.55 -9.03 21.90
N ALA A 557 2.60 -8.95 22.72
CA ALA A 557 2.58 -8.14 23.93
C ALA A 557 2.47 -6.64 23.64
N ALA A 558 3.03 -6.20 22.50
CA ALA A 558 2.94 -4.80 22.07
C ALA A 558 2.73 -4.67 20.55
N LEU A 559 1.78 -3.83 20.15
CA LEU A 559 1.57 -3.38 18.78
C LEU A 559 1.92 -1.89 18.71
N LEU A 560 3.02 -1.58 18.02
CA LEU A 560 3.40 -0.19 17.72
C LEU A 560 2.78 0.22 16.39
N SER A 561 1.73 1.02 16.45
CA SER A 561 1.03 1.59 15.30
C SER A 561 1.47 3.04 15.09
N ILE A 562 2.05 3.33 13.93
CA ILE A 562 2.39 4.69 13.52
C ILE A 562 1.51 5.07 12.33
N THR A 563 0.81 6.19 12.45
CA THR A 563 0.08 6.78 11.33
C THR A 563 0.71 8.11 10.95
N GLN A 564 1.21 8.20 9.72
CA GLN A 564 1.72 9.47 9.21
C GLN A 564 0.56 10.37 8.78
N GLN A 565 0.42 11.51 9.47
CA GLN A 565 -0.38 12.65 9.04
C GLN A 565 0.50 13.68 8.32
N ARG A 566 -0.10 14.75 7.77
CA ARG A 566 0.60 15.75 6.94
C ARG A 566 1.90 16.29 7.57
N ASP A 567 1.84 16.72 8.83
CA ASP A 567 2.95 17.36 9.54
C ASP A 567 3.51 16.52 10.70
N ASN A 568 2.82 15.44 11.08
CA ASN A 568 3.06 14.70 12.32
C ASN A 568 2.96 13.19 12.09
N PHE A 569 3.65 12.41 12.90
CA PHE A 569 3.38 10.99 13.12
C PHE A 569 2.54 10.84 14.39
N GLN A 570 1.36 10.28 14.27
CA GLN A 570 0.62 9.77 15.43
C GLN A 570 1.19 8.40 15.76
N VAL A 571 1.75 8.26 16.96
CA VAL A 571 2.33 7.00 17.43
C VAL A 571 1.47 6.47 18.56
N SER A 572 1.04 5.24 18.44
CA SER A 572 0.24 4.54 19.45
C SER A 572 0.85 3.17 19.69
N MET A 573 1.23 2.88 20.92
CA MET A 573 1.60 1.53 21.35
C MET A 573 0.46 0.94 22.15
N PHE A 574 -0.19 -0.07 21.58
CA PHE A 574 -1.17 -0.90 22.27
C PHE A 574 -0.44 -2.08 22.91
N TYR A 575 -0.83 -2.48 24.11
CA TYR A 575 -0.15 -3.55 24.85
C TYR A 575 -1.12 -4.37 25.69
N GLN A 576 -0.72 -5.61 25.99
CA GLN A 576 -1.43 -6.50 26.90
C GLN A 576 -0.84 -6.34 28.30
N SER A 577 -1.62 -5.80 29.24
CA SER A 577 -1.16 -5.47 30.59
C SER A 577 -0.68 -6.70 31.37
N VAL A 578 -1.19 -7.90 31.03
CA VAL A 578 -0.77 -9.19 31.60
C VAL A 578 0.66 -9.58 31.20
N LEU A 579 1.14 -9.16 30.02
CA LEU A 579 2.49 -9.46 29.50
C LEU A 579 3.47 -8.31 29.72
N LEU A 580 2.96 -7.08 29.67
CA LEU A 580 3.71 -5.84 29.79
C LEU A 580 2.93 -4.87 30.68
N ASP A 581 3.25 -4.85 31.97
CA ASP A 581 2.57 -3.94 32.92
C ASP A 581 2.73 -2.47 32.52
N GLN A 582 1.85 -1.62 33.04
CA GLN A 582 1.79 -0.19 32.67
C GLN A 582 3.12 0.54 32.90
N HIS A 583 3.86 0.23 33.96
CA HIS A 583 5.13 0.89 34.23
C HIS A 583 6.19 0.52 33.19
N ARG A 584 6.30 -0.78 32.86
CA ARG A 584 7.19 -1.26 31.80
C ARG A 584 6.77 -0.76 30.42
N ALA A 585 5.48 -0.71 30.12
CA ALA A 585 4.95 -0.18 28.87
C ALA A 585 5.30 1.32 28.69
N VAL A 586 5.06 2.14 29.71
CA VAL A 586 5.42 3.57 29.69
C VAL A 586 6.92 3.77 29.57
N SER A 587 7.73 2.94 30.25
CA SER A 587 9.20 2.99 30.15
C SER A 587 9.69 2.64 28.74
N LEU A 588 9.19 1.55 28.16
CA LEU A 588 9.50 1.13 26.79
C LEU A 588 9.16 2.23 25.78
N PHE A 589 7.95 2.78 25.88
CA PHE A 589 7.49 3.84 24.98
C PHE A 589 8.29 5.14 25.13
N ARG A 590 8.64 5.52 26.37
CA ARG A 590 9.49 6.68 26.64
C ARG A 590 10.90 6.49 26.08
N GLY A 591 11.47 5.29 26.21
CA GLY A 591 12.76 4.92 25.62
C GLY A 591 12.72 5.06 24.10
N PHE A 592 11.71 4.47 23.46
CA PHE A 592 11.46 4.62 22.02
C PHE A 592 11.41 6.09 21.58
N ARG A 593 10.65 6.94 22.27
CA ARG A 593 10.58 8.38 21.97
C ARG A 593 11.98 9.02 22.09
N GLY A 594 12.67 8.81 23.20
CA GLY A 594 14.00 9.35 23.42
C GLY A 594 15.00 8.94 22.32
N PHE A 595 14.93 7.70 21.84
CA PHE A 595 15.76 7.23 20.73
C PHE A 595 15.40 7.88 19.39
N ILE A 596 14.13 8.17 19.12
CA ILE A 596 13.77 8.95 17.94
C ILE A 596 14.46 10.32 17.95
N ASP A 597 14.43 11.06 19.06
CA ASP A 597 15.06 12.38 19.12
C ASP A 597 16.59 12.28 18.96
N ALA A 598 17.20 11.29 19.62
CA ALA A 598 18.62 11.02 19.55
C ALA A 598 19.10 10.72 18.12
N LEU A 599 18.41 9.79 17.44
CA LEU A 599 18.73 9.40 16.06
C LEU A 599 18.44 10.53 15.06
N SER A 600 17.47 11.38 15.37
CA SER A 600 17.07 12.54 14.56
C SER A 600 18.08 13.68 14.59
N THR A 601 18.66 13.96 15.75
CA THR A 601 19.41 15.20 16.01
C THR A 601 20.93 15.08 15.89
N THR A 602 21.49 13.87 15.93
CA THR A 602 22.94 13.70 16.12
C THR A 602 23.63 12.99 14.98
N ASP A 603 24.59 13.67 14.36
CA ASP A 603 25.64 13.06 13.53
C ASP A 603 26.88 12.87 14.42
N GLY A 604 27.28 11.61 14.66
CA GLY A 604 28.54 11.28 15.33
C GLY A 604 28.47 10.75 16.78
N ARG A 605 27.28 10.59 17.37
CA ARG A 605 27.12 9.84 18.64
C ARG A 605 27.02 8.34 18.39
N SER A 606 27.51 7.56 19.34
CA SER A 606 27.43 6.10 19.27
C SER A 606 26.10 5.58 19.81
N VAL A 607 25.72 4.38 19.40
CA VAL A 607 24.57 3.63 19.92
C VAL A 607 24.72 3.37 21.42
N GLY A 608 25.95 3.17 21.90
CA GLY A 608 26.26 2.98 23.33
C GLY A 608 25.93 4.18 24.19
N ASP A 609 26.20 5.39 23.70
CA ASP A 609 25.89 6.63 24.42
C ASP A 609 24.39 6.78 24.72
N PHE A 610 23.55 6.17 23.88
CA PHE A 610 22.09 6.19 24.04
C PHE A 610 21.59 5.05 24.94
N LEU A 611 22.26 3.89 24.90
CA LEU A 611 21.85 2.70 25.64
C LEU A 611 22.31 2.72 27.12
N ALA A 612 23.40 3.42 27.44
CA ALA A 612 23.81 3.74 28.81
C ALA A 612 22.69 4.41 29.61
#